data_AF-A0A9E2I1L5-F1
#
_entry.id   AF-A0A9E2I1L5-F1
#
_cell.length_a   1.000
_cell.length_b   1.000
_cell.length_c   1.000
_cell.angle_alpha   90.00
_cell.angle_beta   90.00
_cell.angle_gamma   90.00
#
_symmetry.space_group_name_H-M   'P 1'
#
loop_
_entity.id
_entity.type
_entity.pdbx_description
1 polymer ?
#
loop_
_entity_poly.entity_id
_entity_poly.type
_entity_poly.pdbx_seq_one_letter_code
_entity_poly.pdbx_strand_id
1 'polypeptide(L)'
;LSLKTLADDLFFHILPEEFIAESTDIEKMMAFADKTRILTAGDAMTPPVWVKRGETVKNAFKRMHVNGLPGLPVVNDHYHVIGYINLLELLALCLVKKENPDLSEEPL
;
A
#
# COMPACT_ATOMS: atom_id res chain seq x y z
N LEU A 1 -5.42 -5.75 0.95
CA LEU A 1 -4.71 -6.26 2.14
C LEU A 1 -3.74 -5.18 2.62
N SER A 2 -3.61 -4.93 3.93
CA SER A 2 -2.65 -3.94 4.46
C SER A 2 -1.36 -4.63 4.93
N LEU A 3 -0.22 -3.90 4.94
CA LEU A 3 1.03 -4.41 5.51
C LEU A 3 0.85 -4.82 6.98
N LYS A 4 0.06 -4.05 7.73
CA LYS A 4 -0.29 -4.40 9.12
C LYS A 4 -0.99 -5.76 9.19
N THR A 5 -1.93 -6.04 8.29
CA THR A 5 -2.65 -7.32 8.29
C THR A 5 -1.71 -8.49 8.01
N LEU A 6 -0.76 -8.33 7.08
CA LEU A 6 0.24 -9.35 6.79
C LEU A 6 1.22 -9.54 7.96
N ALA A 7 1.63 -8.44 8.60
CA ALA A 7 2.46 -8.49 9.79
C ALA A 7 1.74 -9.19 10.95
N ASP A 8 0.49 -8.82 11.24
CA ASP A 8 -0.33 -9.44 12.28
C ASP A 8 -0.43 -10.97 12.05
N ASP A 9 -0.64 -11.43 10.81
CA ASP A 9 -0.71 -12.86 10.45
C ASP A 9 0.64 -13.58 10.63
N LEU A 10 1.74 -13.00 10.14
CA LEU A 10 3.07 -13.56 10.30
C LEU A 10 3.48 -13.64 11.78
N PHE A 11 3.29 -12.56 12.53
CA PHE A 11 3.66 -12.50 13.94
C PHE A 11 2.78 -13.38 14.80
N PHE A 12 1.53 -13.66 14.42
CA PHE A 12 0.71 -14.65 15.12
C PHE A 12 1.35 -16.04 15.12
N HIS A 13 2.01 -16.44 14.03
CA HIS A 13 2.73 -17.71 13.96
C HIS A 13 4.07 -17.72 14.69
N ILE A 14 4.65 -16.55 15.00
CA ILE A 14 5.97 -16.42 15.65
C ILE A 14 5.83 -16.15 17.15
N LEU A 15 4.92 -15.26 17.54
CA LEU A 15 4.71 -14.72 18.90
C LEU A 15 3.21 -14.73 19.26
N PRO A 16 2.54 -15.89 19.30
CA PRO A 16 1.10 -15.96 19.56
C PRO A 16 0.69 -15.39 20.93
N GLU A 17 1.56 -15.47 21.93
CA GLU A 17 1.32 -14.98 23.29
C GLU A 17 1.06 -13.47 23.35
N GLU A 18 1.70 -12.67 22.49
CA GLU A 18 1.48 -11.21 22.39
C GLU A 18 0.07 -10.87 21.91
N PHE A 19 -0.59 -11.81 21.23
CA PHE A 19 -1.98 -11.66 20.77
C PHE A 19 -3.00 -12.19 21.80
N ILE A 20 -2.56 -13.01 22.75
CA ILE A 20 -3.40 -13.63 23.81
C ILE A 20 -3.37 -12.78 25.09
N ALA A 21 -2.25 -12.10 25.37
CA ALA A 21 -2.04 -11.32 26.59
C ALA A 21 -3.02 -10.13 26.76
N GLU A 22 -3.72 -9.70 25.70
CA GLU A 22 -4.70 -8.62 25.73
C GLU A 22 -6.17 -9.06 25.82
N SER A 23 -6.50 -10.36 25.76
CA SER A 23 -7.90 -10.78 25.56
C SER A 23 -8.49 -11.58 26.72
N THR A 24 -9.34 -10.93 27.52
CA THR A 24 -10.59 -11.56 27.99
C THR A 24 -11.64 -11.63 26.87
N ASP A 25 -11.24 -11.28 25.63
CA ASP A 25 -12.12 -10.99 24.51
C ASP A 25 -12.00 -12.07 23.42
N ILE A 26 -12.87 -13.07 23.54
CA ILE A 26 -12.97 -14.22 22.63
C ILE A 26 -13.19 -13.75 21.18
N GLU A 27 -13.77 -12.56 20.97
CA GLU A 27 -14.04 -12.00 19.64
C GLU A 27 -12.76 -11.62 18.90
N LYS A 28 -11.77 -11.03 19.59
CA LYS A 28 -10.44 -10.77 19.00
C LYS A 28 -9.80 -12.07 18.55
N MET A 29 -9.84 -13.10 19.39
CA MET A 29 -9.23 -14.42 19.10
C MET A 29 -9.88 -15.09 17.88
N MET A 30 -11.19 -14.99 17.73
CA MET A 30 -11.91 -15.49 16.55
C MET A 30 -11.56 -14.72 15.26
N ALA A 31 -11.44 -13.39 15.34
CA ALA A 31 -11.01 -12.56 14.20
C ALA A 31 -9.56 -12.85 13.76
N PHE A 32 -8.72 -13.38 14.64
CA PHE A 32 -7.37 -13.86 14.30
C PHE A 32 -7.38 -15.27 13.68
N ALA A 33 -8.19 -16.18 14.20
CA ALA A 33 -8.35 -17.52 13.62
C ALA A 33 -8.82 -17.48 12.17
N ASP A 34 -9.71 -16.54 11.81
CA ASP A 34 -10.16 -16.34 10.42
C ASP A 34 -9.06 -15.79 9.48
N LYS A 35 -8.01 -15.14 10.02
CA LYS A 35 -6.90 -14.58 9.24
C LYS A 35 -5.84 -15.61 8.82
N THR A 36 -5.78 -16.76 9.50
CA THR A 36 -4.84 -17.88 9.23
C THR A 36 -4.99 -18.56 7.85
N ARG A 37 -5.83 -18.02 6.96
CA ARG A 37 -6.10 -18.55 5.62
C ARG A 37 -5.26 -17.91 4.52
N ILE A 38 -4.39 -16.95 4.81
CA ILE A 38 -3.52 -16.32 3.82
C ILE A 38 -2.23 -17.15 3.69
N LEU A 39 -2.28 -18.22 2.91
CA LEU A 39 -1.15 -19.16 2.77
C LEU A 39 -0.29 -18.86 1.53
N THR A 40 -0.90 -18.21 0.53
CA THR A 40 -0.25 -17.88 -0.72
C THR A 40 -0.39 -16.40 -1.04
N ALA A 41 0.45 -15.89 -1.94
CA ALA A 41 0.29 -14.54 -2.47
C ALA A 41 -1.10 -14.36 -3.12
N GLY A 42 -1.63 -15.41 -3.76
CA GLY A 42 -2.96 -15.38 -4.36
C GLY A 42 -4.08 -15.13 -3.35
N ASP A 43 -3.96 -15.69 -2.15
CA ASP A 43 -4.94 -15.50 -1.06
C ASP A 43 -4.93 -14.05 -0.52
N ALA A 44 -3.78 -13.38 -0.64
CA ALA A 44 -3.57 -11.99 -0.21
C ALA A 44 -3.92 -10.94 -1.27
N MET A 45 -3.90 -11.32 -2.55
CA MET A 45 -3.99 -10.38 -3.67
C MET A 45 -5.38 -9.75 -3.78
N THR A 46 -5.40 -8.43 -3.98
CA THR A 46 -6.61 -7.68 -4.34
C THR A 46 -6.62 -7.40 -5.84
N PRO A 47 -7.76 -6.98 -6.43
CA PRO A 47 -7.79 -6.49 -7.80
C PRO A 47 -6.68 -5.45 -8.05
N PRO A 48 -5.98 -5.54 -9.20
CA PRO A 48 -4.80 -4.72 -9.44
C PRO A 48 -5.19 -3.25 -9.64
N VAL A 49 -4.43 -2.37 -8.97
CA VAL A 49 -4.48 -0.91 -9.18
C VAL A 49 -3.10 -0.49 -9.65
N TRP A 50 -3.03 0.27 -10.74
CA TRP A 50 -1.78 0.65 -11.40
C TRP A 50 -1.87 2.06 -11.97
N VAL A 51 -0.77 2.60 -12.48
CA VAL A 51 -0.73 3.81 -13.32
C VAL A 51 0.10 3.58 -14.58
N LYS A 52 -0.22 4.27 -15.67
CA LYS A 52 0.66 4.32 -16.86
C LYS A 52 1.76 5.35 -16.68
N ARG A 53 2.90 5.15 -17.36
CA ARG A 53 4.06 6.06 -17.34
C ARG A 53 3.73 7.53 -17.65
N GLY A 54 2.74 7.79 -18.51
CA GLY A 54 2.34 9.15 -18.88
C GLY A 54 1.34 9.82 -17.92
N GLU A 55 0.88 9.13 -16.88
CA GLU A 55 -0.05 9.70 -15.91
C GLU A 55 0.67 10.64 -14.93
N THR A 56 -0.07 11.64 -14.44
CA THR A 56 0.49 12.60 -13.48
C THR A 56 0.67 11.99 -12.09
N VAL A 57 1.63 12.51 -11.33
CA VAL A 57 1.80 12.21 -9.90
C VAL A 57 0.52 12.45 -9.10
N LYS A 58 -0.26 13.49 -9.45
CA LYS A 58 -1.58 13.77 -8.84
C LYS A 58 -2.55 12.60 -9.04
N ASN A 59 -2.59 12.00 -10.22
CA ASN A 59 -3.43 10.84 -10.50
C ASN A 59 -2.97 9.62 -9.71
N ALA A 60 -1.66 9.39 -9.62
CA ALA A 60 -1.08 8.31 -8.81
C ALA A 60 -1.46 8.47 -7.32
N PHE A 61 -1.28 9.66 -6.75
CA PHE A 61 -1.68 9.96 -5.37
C PHE A 61 -3.19 9.73 -5.14
N LYS A 62 -4.04 10.22 -6.04
CA LYS A 62 -5.50 10.04 -5.92
C LYS A 62 -5.88 8.56 -5.93
N ARG A 63 -5.28 7.75 -6.82
CA ARG A 63 -5.52 6.29 -6.87
C ARG A 63 -5.02 5.59 -5.61
N MET A 64 -3.84 5.93 -5.11
CA MET A 64 -3.33 5.40 -3.82
C MET A 64 -4.29 5.72 -2.69
N HIS A 65 -4.69 6.99 -2.55
CA HIS A 65 -5.51 7.47 -1.45
C HIS A 65 -6.91 6.84 -1.44
N VAL A 66 -7.59 6.80 -2.59
CA VAL A 66 -8.93 6.19 -2.70
C VAL A 66 -8.91 4.70 -2.40
N ASN A 67 -7.84 3.99 -2.75
CA ASN A 67 -7.73 2.55 -2.54
C ASN A 67 -6.99 2.18 -1.24
N GLY A 68 -6.55 3.15 -0.44
CA GLY A 68 -5.77 2.90 0.77
C GLY A 68 -4.44 2.17 0.51
N LEU A 69 -3.81 2.42 -0.63
CA LEU A 69 -2.59 1.73 -1.06
C LEU A 69 -1.32 2.55 -0.75
N PRO A 70 -0.23 1.93 -0.30
CA PRO A 70 1.03 2.61 -0.01
C PRO A 70 1.83 2.98 -1.26
N GLY A 71 1.46 2.42 -2.41
CA GLY A 71 2.09 2.65 -3.70
C GLY A 71 1.37 1.90 -4.82
N LEU A 72 1.81 2.12 -6.05
CA LEU A 72 1.22 1.57 -7.27
C LEU A 72 2.31 1.09 -8.22
N PRO A 73 2.15 -0.06 -8.87
CA PRO A 73 2.96 -0.42 -10.03
C PRO A 73 2.72 0.57 -11.19
N VAL A 74 3.81 0.88 -11.89
CA VAL A 74 3.79 1.65 -13.14
C VAL A 74 3.83 0.64 -14.29
N VAL A 75 2.90 0.76 -15.23
CA VAL A 75 2.78 -0.15 -16.38
C VAL A 75 2.99 0.57 -17.72
N ASN A 76 3.40 -0.20 -18.73
CA ASN A 76 3.41 0.25 -20.12
C ASN A 76 2.05 0.01 -20.80
N ASP A 77 1.96 0.28 -22.11
CA ASP A 77 0.71 0.11 -22.88
C ASP A 77 0.27 -1.35 -23.05
N HIS A 78 1.18 -2.30 -22.87
CA HIS A 78 0.90 -3.73 -22.87
C HIS A 78 0.60 -4.27 -21.45
N TYR A 79 0.42 -3.38 -20.46
CA TYR A 79 0.18 -3.72 -19.05
C TYR A 79 1.31 -4.50 -18.37
N HIS A 80 2.52 -4.49 -18.94
CA HIS A 80 3.69 -5.00 -18.24
C HIS A 80 4.15 -3.98 -17.19
N VAL A 81 4.46 -4.46 -15.98
CA VAL A 81 5.05 -3.65 -14.92
C VAL A 81 6.45 -3.23 -15.34
N ILE A 82 6.70 -1.92 -15.33
CA ILE A 82 7.97 -1.28 -15.69
C ILE A 82 8.56 -0.46 -14.54
N GLY A 83 7.87 -0.40 -13.40
CA GLY A 83 8.32 0.34 -12.23
C GLY A 83 7.30 0.30 -11.10
N TYR A 84 7.60 1.03 -10.03
CA TYR A 84 6.76 1.17 -8.85
C TYR A 84 6.89 2.61 -8.34
N ILE A 85 5.79 3.19 -7.88
CA ILE A 85 5.75 4.52 -7.29
C ILE A 85 5.05 4.45 -5.93
N ASN A 86 5.61 5.04 -4.89
CA ASN A 86 5.08 4.97 -3.53
C ASN A 86 4.93 6.34 -2.85
N LEU A 87 4.21 6.37 -1.73
CA LEU A 87 3.94 7.59 -0.99
C LEU A 87 5.21 8.31 -0.50
N LEU A 88 6.27 7.57 -0.15
CA LEU A 88 7.54 8.16 0.30
C LEU A 88 8.22 8.93 -0.84
N GLU A 89 8.24 8.35 -2.04
CA GLU A 89 8.77 9.02 -3.24
C GLU A 89 7.94 10.26 -3.60
N LEU A 90 6.60 10.17 -3.49
CA LEU A 90 5.73 11.33 -3.70
C LEU A 90 5.99 12.46 -2.69
N LEU A 91 6.22 12.11 -1.42
CA LEU A 91 6.58 13.07 -0.39
C LEU A 91 7.92 13.72 -0.69
N ALA A 92 8.94 12.94 -1.08
CA ALA A 92 10.25 13.46 -1.44
C ALA A 92 10.17 14.49 -2.59
N LEU A 93 9.38 14.20 -3.63
CA LEU A 93 9.16 15.13 -4.74
C LEU A 93 8.50 16.45 -4.30
N CYS A 94 7.52 16.38 -3.41
CA CYS A 94 6.85 17.57 -2.87
C CYS A 94 7.79 18.43 -2.02
N LEU A 95 8.73 17.82 -1.28
CA LEU A 95 9.71 18.53 -0.47
C LEU A 95 10.76 19.22 -1.35
N VAL A 96 11.28 18.54 -2.38
CA VAL A 96 12.24 19.12 -3.34
C VAL A 96 11.63 20.32 -4.08
N LYS A 97 10.35 20.25 -4.46
CA LYS A 97 9.65 21.40 -5.09
C LYS A 97 9.55 22.61 -4.15
N LYS A 98 9.45 22.41 -2.85
CA LYS A 98 9.38 23.50 -1.87
C LYS A 98 10.71 24.26 -1.73
N GLU A 99 11.84 23.58 -1.98
CA GLU A 99 13.17 24.19 -1.96
C GLU A 99 13.51 24.93 -3.26
N ASN A 100 12.81 24.64 -4.37
CA ASN A 100 12.95 25.31 -5.67
C ASN A 100 11.57 25.71 -6.24
N PRO A 101 10.97 26.84 -5.80
CA PRO A 101 9.66 27.29 -6.26
C PRO A 101 9.60 27.74 -7.74
N ASP A 102 10.74 27.85 -8.44
CA ASP A 102 10.87 28.57 -9.72
C ASP A 102 10.67 27.72 -10.99
N LEU A 103 9.99 26.57 -10.89
CA LEU A 103 9.75 25.67 -12.04
C LEU A 103 8.26 25.32 -12.24
N SER A 104 7.32 26.17 -11.80
CA SER A 104 5.91 25.96 -12.14
C SER A 104 5.10 27.23 -12.33
N GLU A 105 5.58 28.12 -13.20
CA GLU A 105 4.68 28.97 -13.97
C GLU A 105 4.82 28.62 -15.46
N GLU A 106 3.91 27.79 -15.96
CA GLU A 106 3.46 27.91 -17.35
C GLU A 106 1.94 28.15 -17.33
N PRO A 107 1.44 29.04 -18.20
CA PRO A 107 0.13 29.67 -18.05
C PRO A 107 -1.01 28.79 -18.55
N LEU A 108 -2.21 29.16 -18.08
CA LEU A 108 -3.53 28.63 -18.39
C LEU A 108 -3.83 28.48 -19.89
#